data_AF-A0AAD8C9N7-F1
#
_entry.id   AF-A0AAD8C9N7-F1
#
_cell.length_a   1.000
_cell.length_b   1.000
_cell.length_c   1.000
_cell.angle_alpha   90.00
_cell.angle_beta   90.00
_cell.angle_gamma   90.00
#
_symmetry.space_group_name_H-M   'P 1'
#
loop_
_entity.id
_entity.type
_entity.pdbx_description
1 polymer ?
#
loop_
_entity_poly.entity_id
_entity_poly.type
_entity_poly.pdbx_seq_one_letter_code
_entity_poly.pdbx_strand_id
1 'polypeptide(L)'
;MKAQFFLFVLASVAFYVNSAPASGCVTSNGLQVAEGAIYKPTACEFCTCNNGRLMCAIQDCAFPHCDTYITPPGHCCPVCQSGFGPEIAV
;
A
#
# COMPACT_ATOMS: atom_id res chain seq x y z
N MET A 1 5.70 -6.20 49.72
CA MET A 1 6.10 -4.90 49.12
C MET A 1 6.64 -5.02 47.70
N LYS A 2 7.50 -6.01 47.36
CA LYS A 2 8.03 -6.20 45.99
C LYS A 2 6.99 -6.58 44.92
N ALA A 3 6.02 -7.45 45.26
CA ALA A 3 5.00 -7.94 44.32
C ALA A 3 4.05 -6.85 43.79
N GLN A 4 3.75 -5.83 44.61
CA GLN A 4 2.84 -4.75 44.25
C GLN A 4 3.47 -3.81 43.23
N PHE A 5 4.78 -3.55 43.33
CA PHE A 5 5.53 -2.73 42.37
C PHE A 5 5.54 -3.37 40.98
N PHE A 6 5.73 -4.69 40.90
CA PHE A 6 5.67 -5.43 39.64
C PHE A 6 4.30 -5.35 38.95
N LEU A 7 3.21 -5.41 39.72
CA LEU A 7 1.86 -5.31 39.16
C LEU A 7 1.55 -3.91 38.60
N PHE A 8 2.02 -2.84 39.25
CA PHE A 8 1.88 -1.47 38.73
C PHE A 8 2.68 -1.27 37.43
N VAL A 9 3.89 -1.85 37.35
CA VAL A 9 4.72 -1.80 36.14
C VAL A 9 4.07 -2.61 35.00
N LEU A 10 3.56 -3.81 35.26
CA LEU A 10 2.87 -4.60 34.24
C LEU A 10 1.57 -3.95 33.76
N ALA A 11 0.79 -3.35 34.66
CA ALA A 11 -0.43 -2.62 34.30
C ALA A 11 -0.12 -1.38 33.46
N SER A 12 0.93 -0.61 33.80
CA SER A 12 1.36 0.56 33.02
C SER A 12 1.94 0.18 31.66
N VAL A 13 2.71 -0.90 31.56
CA VAL A 13 3.18 -1.44 30.28
C VAL A 13 2.00 -1.89 29.42
N ALA A 14 1.06 -2.67 29.97
CA ALA A 14 -0.15 -3.09 29.24
C ALA A 14 -0.98 -1.89 28.77
N PHE A 15 -1.12 -0.85 29.60
CA PHE A 15 -1.73 0.41 29.19
C PHE A 15 -0.96 1.07 28.04
N TYR A 16 0.37 1.12 28.10
CA TYR A 16 1.23 1.67 27.06
C TYR A 16 1.09 0.93 25.72
N VAL A 17 1.08 -0.41 25.73
CA VAL A 17 0.89 -1.21 24.50
C VAL A 17 -0.52 -1.03 23.93
N ASN A 18 -1.52 -0.87 24.80
CA ASN A 18 -2.92 -0.64 24.41
C ASN A 18 -3.20 0.78 23.91
N SER A 19 -2.30 1.73 24.21
CA SER A 19 -2.43 3.15 23.82
C SER A 19 -1.53 3.54 22.66
N ALA A 20 -0.79 2.63 22.04
CA ALA A 20 -0.05 2.95 20.83
C ALA A 20 -1.07 3.34 19.75
N PRO A 21 -1.18 4.62 19.35
CA PRO A 21 -2.04 4.96 18.24
C PRO A 21 -1.46 4.21 17.04
N ALA A 22 -2.26 3.38 16.39
CA ALA A 22 -1.92 2.93 15.05
C ALA A 22 -1.83 4.21 14.22
N SER A 23 -0.61 4.68 13.97
CA SER A 23 -0.32 5.90 13.22
C SER A 23 -0.87 5.73 11.80
N GLY A 24 -2.14 6.09 11.59
CA GLY A 24 -2.80 5.91 10.31
C GLY A 24 -2.69 7.16 9.44
N CYS A 25 -2.91 6.98 8.15
CA CYS A 25 -3.13 8.05 7.21
C CYS A 25 -4.62 8.11 6.84
N VAL A 26 -5.13 9.29 6.54
CA VAL A 26 -6.49 9.47 6.02
C VAL A 26 -6.40 10.01 4.60
N THR A 27 -7.04 9.33 3.65
CA THR A 27 -7.10 9.79 2.25
C THR A 27 -8.06 10.98 2.12
N SER A 28 -7.99 11.70 1.00
CA SER A 28 -8.97 12.75 0.66
C SER A 28 -10.42 12.26 0.63
N ASN A 29 -10.61 10.96 0.43
CA ASN A 29 -11.92 10.30 0.41
C ASN A 29 -12.36 9.81 1.80
N GLY A 30 -11.60 10.12 2.86
CA GLY A 30 -11.90 9.73 4.25
C GLY A 30 -11.53 8.29 4.61
N LEU A 31 -10.81 7.57 3.75
CA LEU A 31 -10.39 6.20 4.03
C LEU A 31 -9.20 6.19 4.98
N GLN A 32 -9.28 5.41 6.07
CA GLN A 32 -8.13 5.14 6.93
C GLN A 32 -7.22 4.07 6.32
N VAL A 33 -5.94 4.40 6.21
CA VAL A 33 -4.87 3.52 5.74
C VAL A 33 -3.91 3.33 6.91
N ALA A 34 -3.65 2.08 7.30
CA ALA A 34 -2.74 1.78 8.40
C ALA A 34 -1.28 2.16 8.05
N GLU A 35 -0.46 2.46 9.06
CA GLU A 35 0.98 2.68 8.89
C GLU A 35 1.63 1.54 8.08
N GLY A 36 2.42 1.88 7.07
CA GLY A 36 3.08 0.91 6.20
C GLY A 36 2.17 0.20 5.20
N ALA A 37 0.85 0.41 5.23
CA ALA A 37 -0.07 -0.22 4.29
C ALA A 37 0.01 0.44 2.91
N ILE A 38 -0.17 -0.38 1.87
CA ILE A 38 -0.26 0.06 0.48
C ILE A 38 -1.74 0.24 0.12
N TYR A 39 -2.07 1.44 -0.33
CA TYR A 39 -3.38 1.84 -0.83
C TYR A 39 -3.28 2.13 -2.34
N LYS A 40 -4.19 1.57 -3.15
CA LYS A 40 -4.21 1.75 -4.61
C LYS A 40 -5.49 2.48 -5.03
N PRO A 41 -5.47 3.81 -5.19
CA PRO A 41 -6.65 4.57 -5.62
C PRO A 41 -7.02 4.28 -7.07
N THR A 42 -6.04 3.97 -7.93
CA THR A 42 -6.25 3.58 -9.33
C THR A 42 -5.37 2.39 -9.69
N ALA A 43 -5.52 1.84 -10.91
CA ALA A 43 -4.65 0.77 -11.39
C ALA A 43 -3.18 1.22 -11.54
N CYS A 44 -2.94 2.52 -11.79
CA CYS A 44 -1.64 3.11 -12.04
C CYS A 44 -1.03 3.85 -10.86
N GLU A 45 -1.79 4.07 -9.79
CA GLU A 45 -1.34 4.84 -8.64
C GLU A 45 -1.27 3.95 -7.41
N PHE A 46 -0.17 4.07 -6.67
CA PHE A 46 0.04 3.37 -5.42
C PHE A 46 0.55 4.34 -4.37
N CYS A 47 -0.06 4.28 -3.20
CA CYS A 47 0.24 5.12 -2.05
C CYS A 47 0.66 4.25 -0.88
N THR A 48 1.64 4.70 -0.11
CA THR A 48 2.02 4.07 1.16
C THR A 48 1.81 5.06 2.29
N CYS A 49 1.24 4.62 3.40
CA CYS A 49 1.19 5.44 4.60
C CYS A 49 2.53 5.37 5.33
N ASN A 50 3.17 6.53 5.52
CA ASN A 50 4.41 6.65 6.26
C ASN A 50 4.37 7.87 7.19
N ASN A 51 4.47 7.63 8.49
CA ASN A 51 4.42 8.64 9.56
C ASN A 51 3.20 9.57 9.44
N GLY A 52 2.02 9.00 9.21
CA GLY A 52 0.77 9.76 9.07
C GLY A 52 0.65 10.57 7.77
N ARG A 53 1.55 10.37 6.80
CA ARG A 53 1.51 10.98 5.47
C ARG A 53 1.40 9.91 4.38
N LEU A 54 0.49 10.13 3.42
CA LEU A 54 0.42 9.31 2.20
C LEU A 54 1.54 9.70 1.24
N MET A 55 2.40 8.74 0.92
CA MET A 55 3.43 8.81 -0.11
C MET A 55 2.93 8.09 -1.36
N CYS A 56 2.49 8.85 -2.36
CA CYS A 56 1.93 8.30 -3.60
C CYS A 56 2.91 8.39 -4.77
N ALA A 57 2.88 7.40 -5.65
CA ALA A 57 3.59 7.38 -6.91
C ALA A 57 2.67 6.87 -8.02
N ILE A 58 2.91 7.39 -9.22
CA ILE A 58 2.21 7.01 -10.45
C ILE A 58 3.17 6.17 -11.27
N GLN A 59 2.70 5.01 -11.71
CA GLN A 59 3.43 4.14 -12.63
C GLN A 59 3.24 4.64 -14.05
N ASP A 60 4.35 4.98 -14.70
CA ASP A 60 4.38 5.18 -16.14
C ASP A 60 4.59 3.85 -16.87
N CYS A 61 3.98 3.72 -18.05
CA CYS A 61 4.07 2.53 -18.87
C CYS A 61 4.87 2.80 -20.13
N ALA A 62 5.79 1.89 -20.48
CA ALA A 62 6.33 1.82 -21.82
C ALA A 62 5.25 1.28 -22.77
N PHE A 63 5.08 1.91 -23.93
CA PHE A 63 4.16 1.39 -24.94
C PHE A 63 4.80 0.17 -25.63
N PRO A 64 4.06 -0.94 -25.74
CA PRO A 64 4.58 -2.12 -26.41
C PRO A 64 4.69 -1.88 -27.92
N HIS A 65 5.74 -2.44 -28.54
CA HIS A 65 5.94 -2.40 -29.99
C HIS A 65 5.16 -3.52 -30.69
N CYS A 66 3.84 -3.36 -30.82
CA CYS A 66 2.99 -4.29 -31.56
C CYS A 66 1.81 -3.56 -32.21
N ASP A 67 1.26 -4.17 -33.27
CA ASP A 67 0.16 -3.58 -34.06
C ASP A 67 -1.14 -3.44 -33.27
N THR A 68 -1.35 -4.30 -32.28
CA THR A 68 -2.56 -4.28 -31.44
C THR A 68 -2.21 -4.57 -29.99
N TYR A 69 -2.57 -3.64 -29.12
CA TYR A 69 -2.42 -3.76 -27.68
C TYR A 69 -3.76 -3.50 -26.98
N ILE A 70 -3.93 -4.10 -25.81
CA ILE A 70 -5.10 -3.95 -24.95
C ILE A 70 -4.63 -3.67 -23.52
N THR A 71 -5.38 -2.87 -22.76
CA THR A 71 -5.16 -2.72 -21.32
C THR A 71 -6.16 -3.61 -20.58
N PRO A 72 -5.72 -4.72 -19.96
CA PRO A 72 -6.65 -5.62 -19.28
C PRO A 72 -7.34 -4.90 -18.11
N PRO A 73 -8.60 -5.25 -17.78
CA PRO A 73 -9.29 -4.69 -16.62
C PRO A 73 -8.45 -4.81 -15.34
N GLY A 74 -8.35 -3.72 -14.58
CA GLY A 74 -7.57 -3.66 -13.34
C GLY A 74 -6.05 -3.56 -13.51
N HIS A 75 -5.53 -3.53 -14.75
CA HIS A 75 -4.11 -3.32 -15.02
C HIS A 75 -3.84 -1.86 -15.41
N CYS A 76 -2.67 -1.35 -15.02
CA CYS A 76 -2.24 -0.02 -15.45
C CYS A 76 -1.77 -0.03 -16.91
N CYS A 77 -0.91 -0.99 -17.26
CA CYS A 77 -0.17 -0.94 -18.52
C CYS A 77 -0.82 -1.77 -19.63
N PRO A 78 -0.74 -1.30 -20.89
CA PRO A 78 -1.16 -2.07 -22.05
C PRO A 78 -0.23 -3.26 -22.26
N VAL A 79 -0.81 -4.35 -22.75
CA VAL A 79 -0.11 -5.56 -23.18
C VAL A 79 -0.47 -5.85 -24.63
N CYS A 80 0.41 -6.51 -25.38
CA CYS A 80 0.06 -6.95 -26.73
C CYS A 80 -1.10 -7.94 -26.66
N GLN A 81 -2.07 -7.78 -27.57
CA GLN A 81 -3.17 -8.72 -27.70
C GLN A 81 -2.59 -10.03 -28.25
N SER A 82 -2.49 -11.06 -27.40
CA SER A 82 -1.90 -12.35 -27.73
C SER A 82 -2.65 -13.02 -28.88
N GLY A 83 -2.20 -12.72 -30.10
CA GLY A 83 -2.61 -13.34 -31.35
C GLY A 83 -1.42 -13.67 -32.24
N PHE A 84 -0.37 -12.84 -32.25
CA PHE A 84 0.90 -13.10 -32.94
C PHE A 84 2.02 -12.27 -32.29
N GLY A 85 2.94 -12.91 -31.57
CA GLY A 85 4.14 -12.26 -31.00
C GLY A 85 4.70 -13.08 -29.84
N PRO A 86 5.95 -13.55 -29.91
CA PRO A 86 6.44 -14.66 -29.10
C PRO A 86 6.58 -14.26 -27.63
N GLU A 87 6.26 -15.23 -26.79
CA GLU A 87 6.83 -15.35 -25.45
C GLU A 87 8.35 -15.12 -25.55
N ILE A 88 8.87 -14.16 -24.76
CA ILE A 88 10.30 -13.83 -24.58
C ILE A 88 10.93 -12.92 -25.67
N ALA A 89 11.09 -11.64 -25.31
CA ALA A 89 12.21 -10.82 -25.76
C ALA A 89 12.86 -10.18 -24.51
N VAL A 90 13.73 -10.95 -23.86
CA VAL A 90 14.75 -10.47 -22.91
C VAL A 90 16.10 -10.82 -23.52
#